data_AF-A0A259KX12-F1
#
_entry.id   AF-A0A259KX12-F1
#
_cell.length_a   1.000
_cell.length_b   1.000
_cell.length_c   1.000
_cell.angle_alpha   90.00
_cell.angle_beta   90.00
_cell.angle_gamma   90.00
#
_symmetry.space_group_name_H-M   'P 1'
#
loop_
_entity.id
_entity.type
_entity.pdbx_description
1 polymer ?
#
loop_
_entity_poly.entity_id
_entity_poly.type
_entity_poly.pdbx_seq_one_letter_code
_entity_poly.pdbx_strand_id
1 'polypeptide(L)'
;MTPNALPSNGHCHRFANLIRTPLLWCLLLLFLSPHSLHAQGFGQSGSSLFGGSSNFLPVDEALPFNYTSEPGSVVLSWDIAPDHYLYRSRIEVTTSTEGVTLGEPEFSVVATRTNDEFFGEMDVFYDPVQARVPVTLPDGMREAELQVTYQGCAEAGLCYPPQTRDVLYYPGDDGGSGVANASQPQGAGKLAANTQTATGLAGFLSSQSLWMIAGMFFLLGLGLTFTPCVLPMVPIISSMVSGRNTRSTGQALALASAYVLGMALTYAAAGVITGLLGASFNLQAQLQSPWVLGVF
;
A
#
# COMPACT_ATOMS: atom_id res chain seq x y z
N MET A 1 72.91 3.90 -33.47
CA MET A 1 72.81 3.74 -32.01
C MET A 1 71.39 4.09 -31.56
N THR A 2 70.73 3.14 -30.89
CA THR A 2 69.83 3.26 -29.71
C THR A 2 68.77 4.38 -29.55
N PRO A 3 67.68 4.13 -28.77
CA PRO A 3 66.41 4.85 -28.87
C PRO A 3 66.12 5.83 -27.72
N ASN A 4 65.09 6.68 -27.88
CA ASN A 4 64.34 7.43 -26.85
C ASN A 4 63.07 8.03 -27.49
N ALA A 5 61.94 8.29 -26.82
CA ALA A 5 61.31 7.72 -25.63
C ALA A 5 59.83 8.22 -25.61
N LEU A 6 58.87 7.45 -25.07
CA LEU A 6 57.51 7.96 -24.84
C LEU A 6 57.47 8.94 -23.65
N PRO A 7 56.49 9.85 -23.65
CA PRO A 7 55.78 10.17 -22.41
C PRO A 7 54.28 9.85 -22.52
N SER A 8 53.88 8.73 -21.90
CA SER A 8 52.50 8.48 -21.45
C SER A 8 52.39 8.78 -19.94
N ASN A 9 51.17 8.87 -19.40
CA ASN A 9 50.79 8.96 -17.97
C ASN A 9 50.54 10.35 -17.33
N GLY A 10 50.22 11.39 -18.11
CA GLY A 10 49.77 12.68 -17.54
C GLY A 10 48.27 12.80 -17.20
N HIS A 11 47.40 12.18 -17.99
CA HIS A 11 45.98 12.57 -18.05
C HIS A 11 44.97 11.67 -17.31
N CYS A 12 45.32 10.41 -17.01
CA CYS A 12 44.36 9.47 -16.40
C CYS A 12 44.03 9.81 -14.94
N HIS A 13 45.04 10.18 -14.13
CA HIS A 13 44.84 10.54 -12.72
C HIS A 13 44.01 11.82 -12.51
N ARG A 14 44.07 12.79 -13.43
CA ARG A 14 43.28 14.03 -13.31
C ARG A 14 41.77 13.77 -13.48
N PHE A 15 41.38 12.82 -14.34
CA PHE A 15 39.97 12.48 -14.53
C PHE A 15 39.36 11.73 -13.33
N ALA A 16 40.12 10.82 -12.71
CA ALA A 16 39.66 10.10 -11.51
C ALA A 16 39.37 11.06 -10.33
N ASN A 17 40.23 12.06 -10.11
CA ASN A 17 40.00 13.08 -9.07
C ASN A 17 38.85 14.04 -9.40
N LEU A 18 38.56 14.31 -10.68
CA LEU A 18 37.50 15.24 -11.10
C LEU A 18 36.07 14.68 -10.90
N ILE A 19 35.93 13.35 -10.89
CA ILE A 19 34.65 12.66 -10.63
C ILE A 19 34.47 12.34 -9.15
N ARG A 20 35.57 12.05 -8.44
CA ARG A 20 35.53 11.73 -7.01
C ARG A 20 35.18 12.94 -6.14
N THR A 21 35.60 14.15 -6.49
CA THR A 21 35.28 15.35 -5.71
C THR A 21 33.80 15.74 -5.72
N PRO A 22 33.05 15.82 -6.84
CA PRO A 22 31.62 16.13 -6.80
C PRO A 22 30.80 15.00 -6.15
N LEU A 23 31.18 13.73 -6.34
CA LEU A 23 30.49 12.61 -5.67
C LEU A 23 30.64 12.70 -4.15
N LEU A 24 31.86 12.94 -3.66
CA LEU A 24 32.12 13.07 -2.22
C LEU A 24 31.50 14.34 -1.64
N TRP A 25 31.47 15.45 -2.39
CA TRP A 25 30.81 16.70 -1.98
C TRP A 25 29.28 16.53 -1.92
N CYS A 26 28.69 15.80 -2.88
CA CYS A 26 27.26 15.49 -2.88
C CYS A 26 26.90 14.57 -1.69
N LEU A 27 27.71 13.55 -1.42
CA LEU A 27 27.54 12.69 -0.24
C LEU A 27 27.70 13.47 1.08
N LEU A 28 28.66 14.42 1.13
CA LEU A 28 28.90 15.27 2.30
C LEU A 28 27.74 16.26 2.52
N LEU A 29 27.19 16.86 1.45
CA LEU A 29 26.00 17.72 1.53
C LEU A 29 24.75 16.97 1.98
N LEU A 30 24.62 15.69 1.60
CA LEU A 30 23.50 14.83 2.01
C LEU A 30 23.60 14.40 3.48
N PHE A 31 24.80 14.46 4.08
CA PHE A 31 25.05 14.23 5.51
C PHE A 31 25.12 15.50 6.38
N LEU A 32 25.37 16.68 5.79
CA LEU A 32 25.46 17.96 6.52
C LEU A 32 24.16 18.79 6.52
N SER A 33 23.07 18.30 5.95
CA SER A 33 21.75 18.91 6.12
C SER A 33 21.18 18.56 7.49
N PRO A 34 21.11 19.51 8.46
CA PRO A 34 20.36 19.28 9.67
C PRO A 34 18.89 19.07 9.29
N HIS A 35 18.34 17.90 9.63
CA HIS A 35 16.89 17.65 9.59
C HIS A 35 16.21 18.42 10.73
N SER A 36 16.27 19.75 10.65
CA SER A 36 15.41 20.64 11.41
C SER A 36 14.01 20.52 10.84
N LEU A 37 13.23 19.54 11.33
CA LEU A 37 11.78 19.56 11.18
C LEU A 37 11.24 20.83 11.87
N HIS A 38 11.11 21.90 11.11
CA HIS A 38 10.30 23.05 11.49
C HIS A 38 8.90 22.84 10.94
N ALA A 39 8.05 22.24 11.77
CA ALA A 39 6.61 22.28 11.58
C ALA A 39 6.13 23.74 11.78
N GLN A 40 6.14 24.53 10.71
CA GLN A 40 5.44 25.81 10.68
C GLN A 40 4.03 25.57 10.14
N GLY A 41 3.10 25.36 11.07
CA GLY A 41 1.67 25.30 10.77
C GLY A 41 1.21 26.63 10.17
N PHE A 42 1.12 26.68 8.84
CA PHE A 42 0.63 27.86 8.14
C PHE A 42 -0.90 27.78 8.07
N GLY A 43 -1.56 28.29 9.11
CA GLY A 43 -2.99 28.55 9.06
C GLY A 43 -3.27 29.62 8.02
N GLN A 44 -3.69 29.21 6.81
CA GLN A 44 -4.32 30.10 5.84
C GLN A 44 -5.80 29.75 5.76
N SER A 45 -6.63 30.70 6.19
CA SER A 45 -8.08 30.64 6.11
C SER A 45 -8.55 30.62 4.66
N GLY A 46 -8.66 29.43 4.08
CA GLY A 46 -9.45 29.19 2.87
C GLY A 46 -10.92 29.40 3.19
N SER A 47 -11.56 30.37 2.54
CA SER A 47 -12.96 30.71 2.76
C SER A 47 -13.90 29.57 2.29
N SER A 48 -14.39 28.76 3.22
CA SER A 48 -15.43 27.76 2.98
C SER A 48 -16.73 28.44 2.53
N LEU A 49 -17.05 28.31 1.24
CA LEU A 49 -18.24 28.93 0.62
C LEU A 49 -19.52 28.07 0.78
N PHE A 50 -19.42 26.93 1.47
CA PHE A 50 -20.54 26.09 1.88
C PHE A 50 -20.48 25.93 3.41
N GLY A 51 -21.60 26.21 4.08
CA GLY A 51 -21.66 26.34 5.54
C GLY A 51 -21.75 24.99 6.27
N GLY A 52 -21.38 25.00 7.55
CA GLY A 52 -21.45 23.84 8.45
C GLY A 52 -20.07 23.38 8.91
N SER A 53 -19.46 24.12 9.83
CA SER A 53 -18.19 23.72 10.47
C SER A 53 -18.43 22.66 11.56
N SER A 54 -18.65 21.43 11.14
CA SER A 54 -18.64 20.22 11.96
C SER A 54 -17.83 19.16 11.20
N ASN A 55 -16.66 18.80 11.73
CA ASN A 55 -15.79 17.79 11.14
C ASN A 55 -16.39 16.40 11.39
N PHE A 56 -17.34 15.98 10.54
CA PHE A 56 -17.83 14.60 10.54
C PHE A 56 -16.74 13.67 10.02
N LEU A 57 -16.46 12.60 10.76
CA LEU A 57 -15.54 11.56 10.34
C LEU A 57 -16.17 10.74 9.19
N PRO A 58 -15.38 10.17 8.27
CA PRO A 58 -15.91 9.17 7.34
C PRO A 58 -16.34 7.92 8.12
N VAL A 59 -17.33 7.19 7.58
CA VAL A 59 -17.96 6.05 8.29
C VAL A 59 -16.96 4.96 8.72
N ASP A 60 -15.87 4.77 7.99
CA ASP A 60 -14.84 3.78 8.30
C ASP A 60 -13.86 4.23 9.41
N GLU A 61 -13.82 5.52 9.74
CA GLU A 61 -13.12 6.07 10.92
C GLU A 61 -14.07 6.24 12.12
N ALA A 62 -15.35 6.52 11.87
CA ALA A 62 -16.39 6.66 12.89
C ALA A 62 -16.88 5.31 13.46
N LEU A 63 -16.97 4.29 12.60
CA LEU A 63 -17.40 2.93 12.91
C LEU A 63 -16.42 1.90 12.29
N PRO A 64 -15.13 1.87 12.71
CA PRO A 64 -14.15 0.88 12.27
C PRO A 64 -14.67 -0.54 12.51
N PHE A 65 -14.79 -1.31 11.43
CA PHE A 65 -15.25 -2.69 11.43
C PHE A 65 -14.09 -3.65 11.19
N ASN A 66 -14.04 -4.72 11.97
CA ASN A 66 -13.07 -5.80 11.83
C ASN A 66 -13.73 -7.16 12.12
N TYR A 67 -13.15 -8.26 11.64
CA TYR A 67 -13.63 -9.61 11.92
C TYR A 67 -12.49 -10.57 12.23
N THR A 68 -12.79 -11.64 12.97
CA THR A 68 -11.86 -12.74 13.25
C THR A 68 -12.62 -14.07 13.18
N SER A 69 -12.09 -15.04 12.45
CA SER A 69 -12.64 -16.40 12.39
C SER A 69 -12.12 -17.22 13.57
N GLU A 70 -13.04 -17.66 14.45
CA GLU A 70 -12.76 -18.63 15.51
C GLU A 70 -13.35 -20.02 15.14
N PRO A 71 -12.91 -21.12 15.75
CA PRO A 71 -13.49 -22.44 15.50
C PRO A 71 -14.99 -22.50 15.84
N GLY A 72 -15.83 -22.59 14.81
CA GLY A 72 -17.30 -22.69 14.92
C GLY A 72 -18.05 -21.34 14.98
N SER A 73 -17.35 -20.20 14.98
CA SER A 73 -18.00 -18.88 15.00
C SER A 73 -17.15 -17.77 14.39
N VAL A 74 -17.77 -16.80 13.76
CA VAL A 74 -17.10 -15.54 13.39
C VAL A 74 -17.33 -14.49 14.48
N VAL A 75 -16.25 -13.81 14.89
CA VAL A 75 -16.30 -12.69 15.82
C VAL A 75 -16.21 -11.41 15.01
N LEU A 76 -17.31 -10.66 14.98
CA LEU A 76 -17.41 -9.32 14.40
C LEU A 76 -17.08 -8.29 15.47
N SER A 77 -16.37 -7.21 15.14
CA SER A 77 -15.95 -6.18 16.08
C SER A 77 -16.15 -4.79 15.49
N TRP A 78 -16.76 -3.89 16.26
CA TRP A 78 -16.92 -2.46 15.95
C TRP A 78 -16.30 -1.62 17.05
N ASP A 79 -15.30 -0.79 16.71
CA ASP A 79 -14.60 0.10 17.66
C ASP A 79 -15.17 1.52 17.58
N ILE A 80 -16.40 1.68 18.07
CA ILE A 80 -17.23 2.87 17.87
C ILE A 80 -16.52 4.12 18.41
N ALA A 81 -16.36 5.14 17.55
CA ALA A 81 -15.72 6.39 17.92
C ALA A 81 -16.55 7.20 18.93
N PRO A 82 -15.94 8.09 19.73
CA PRO A 82 -16.67 9.01 20.60
C PRO A 82 -17.75 9.80 19.84
N ASP A 83 -18.85 10.12 20.53
CA ASP A 83 -20.01 10.84 20.00
C ASP A 83 -20.71 10.14 18.81
N HIS A 84 -20.52 8.81 18.67
CA HIS A 84 -21.18 7.96 17.67
C HIS A 84 -21.87 6.76 18.33
N TYR A 85 -22.84 6.17 17.62
CA TYR A 85 -23.56 4.98 18.07
C TYR A 85 -24.00 4.08 16.91
N LEU A 86 -24.07 2.77 17.19
CA LEU A 86 -24.44 1.71 16.26
C LEU A 86 -25.79 1.10 16.64
N TYR A 87 -26.72 0.95 15.69
CA TYR A 87 -28.03 0.35 15.97
C TYR A 87 -27.97 -1.16 16.06
N ARG A 88 -28.32 -1.73 17.21
CA ARG A 88 -28.37 -3.19 17.41
C ARG A 88 -29.30 -3.89 16.41
N SER A 89 -30.45 -3.30 16.13
CA SER A 89 -31.47 -3.84 15.21
C SER A 89 -31.16 -3.63 13.73
N ARG A 90 -30.07 -2.93 13.38
CA ARG A 90 -29.58 -2.75 11.99
C ARG A 90 -28.36 -3.60 11.68
N ILE A 91 -27.86 -4.39 12.64
CA ILE A 91 -26.79 -5.37 12.42
C ILE A 91 -27.45 -6.64 11.90
N GLU A 92 -27.34 -6.85 10.58
CA GLU A 92 -27.88 -8.01 9.89
C GLU A 92 -26.72 -8.83 9.32
N VAL A 93 -26.73 -10.14 9.58
CA VAL A 93 -25.70 -11.07 9.09
C VAL A 93 -26.38 -12.14 8.25
N THR A 94 -26.07 -12.14 6.95
CA THR A 94 -26.57 -13.12 5.99
C THR A 94 -25.42 -13.98 5.47
N THR A 95 -25.74 -15.07 4.78
CA THR A 95 -24.74 -15.87 4.06
C THR A 95 -25.00 -15.82 2.57
N SER A 96 -23.93 -15.60 1.80
CA SER A 96 -23.92 -15.66 0.33
C SER A 96 -23.76 -17.09 -0.18
N THR A 97 -23.48 -18.06 0.71
CA THR A 97 -23.17 -19.45 0.39
C THR A 97 -24.35 -20.37 0.68
N GLU A 98 -24.92 -21.00 -0.35
CA GLU A 98 -26.07 -21.91 -0.19
C GLU A 98 -25.74 -23.09 0.73
N GLY A 99 -26.57 -23.34 1.74
CA GLY A 99 -26.45 -24.49 2.65
C GLY A 99 -25.64 -24.23 3.92
N VAL A 100 -25.04 -23.05 4.08
CA VAL A 100 -24.47 -22.60 5.37
C VAL A 100 -25.60 -22.19 6.30
N THR A 101 -25.49 -22.53 7.59
CA THR A 101 -26.46 -22.14 8.62
C THR A 101 -25.79 -21.25 9.67
N LEU A 102 -26.45 -20.13 9.97
CA LEU A 102 -26.01 -19.13 10.93
C LEU A 102 -26.83 -19.24 12.22
N GLY A 103 -26.15 -19.10 13.36
CA GLY A 103 -26.79 -18.93 14.66
C GLY A 103 -27.17 -17.47 14.94
N GLU A 104 -27.94 -17.26 16.01
CA GLU A 104 -28.26 -15.93 16.53
C GLU A 104 -26.96 -15.21 16.98
N PRO A 105 -26.75 -13.92 16.64
CA PRO A 105 -25.56 -13.17 17.07
C PRO A 105 -25.57 -12.87 18.57
N GLU A 106 -24.55 -13.34 19.30
CA GLU A 106 -24.33 -13.01 20.71
C GLU A 106 -23.46 -11.76 20.86
N PHE A 107 -24.00 -10.69 21.42
CA PHE A 107 -23.30 -9.42 21.63
C PHE A 107 -22.55 -9.40 22.96
N SER A 108 -21.33 -8.85 22.97
CA SER A 108 -20.46 -8.77 24.16
C SER A 108 -20.93 -7.76 25.21
N VAL A 109 -21.73 -6.77 24.80
CA VAL A 109 -22.29 -5.73 25.67
C VAL A 109 -23.81 -5.66 25.51
N VAL A 110 -24.49 -5.14 26.53
CA VAL A 110 -25.94 -4.89 26.49
C VAL A 110 -26.17 -3.56 25.79
N ALA A 111 -27.11 -3.51 24.85
CA ALA A 111 -27.48 -2.27 24.18
C ALA A 111 -28.26 -1.32 25.11
N THR A 112 -28.02 -0.02 24.94
CA THR A 112 -28.74 1.05 25.63
C THR A 112 -29.99 1.41 24.83
N ARG A 113 -31.13 1.56 25.50
CA ARG A 113 -32.35 2.11 24.89
C ARG A 113 -32.20 3.63 24.78
N THR A 114 -32.08 4.12 23.55
CA THR A 114 -32.02 5.55 23.22
C THR A 114 -33.26 5.93 22.41
N ASN A 115 -33.67 7.20 22.48
CA ASN A 115 -34.71 7.75 21.63
C ASN A 115 -34.10 8.87 20.77
N ASP A 116 -33.94 8.61 19.48
CA ASP A 116 -33.32 9.52 18.52
C ASP A 116 -34.33 10.14 17.53
N GLU A 117 -33.96 11.24 16.89
CA GLU A 117 -34.85 11.98 15.97
C GLU A 117 -35.05 11.30 14.59
N PHE A 118 -34.31 10.23 14.29
CA PHE A 118 -34.32 9.55 12.98
C PHE A 118 -35.26 8.33 12.96
N PHE A 119 -35.24 7.54 14.03
CA PHE A 119 -35.97 6.27 14.16
C PHE A 119 -36.73 6.13 15.49
N GLY A 120 -36.53 7.04 16.46
CA GLY A 120 -37.20 7.03 17.74
C GLY A 120 -36.57 6.05 18.74
N GLU A 121 -37.41 5.31 19.47
CA GLU A 121 -37.01 4.34 20.50
C GLU A 121 -36.26 3.12 19.93
N MET A 122 -34.92 3.12 20.00
CA MET A 122 -34.03 2.11 19.43
C MET A 122 -33.02 1.59 20.46
N ASP A 123 -32.61 0.33 20.30
CA ASP A 123 -31.48 -0.24 21.05
C ASP A 123 -30.17 0.07 20.31
N VAL A 124 -29.24 0.77 20.97
CA VAL A 124 -27.96 1.23 20.39
C VAL A 124 -26.75 0.84 21.23
N PHE A 125 -25.58 0.79 20.60
CA PHE A 125 -24.28 0.64 21.24
C PHE A 125 -23.48 1.94 21.10
N TYR A 126 -22.91 2.44 22.19
CA TYR A 126 -21.98 3.57 22.22
C TYR A 126 -20.53 3.09 22.43
N ASP A 127 -20.35 2.14 23.34
CA ASP A 127 -19.05 1.50 23.60
C ASP A 127 -18.71 0.45 22.53
N PRO A 128 -17.41 0.16 22.31
CA PRO A 128 -16.96 -0.90 21.42
C PRO A 128 -17.64 -2.25 21.68
N VAL A 129 -18.19 -2.85 20.63
CA VAL A 129 -19.03 -4.05 20.70
C VAL A 129 -18.47 -5.15 19.80
N GLN A 130 -18.52 -6.38 20.31
CA GLN A 130 -18.25 -7.58 19.53
C GLN A 130 -19.53 -8.40 19.39
N ALA A 131 -19.77 -9.00 18.23
CA ALA A 131 -20.83 -9.98 18.02
C ALA A 131 -20.22 -11.32 17.60
N ARG A 132 -20.47 -12.36 18.39
CA ARG A 132 -20.12 -13.75 18.09
C ARG A 132 -21.27 -14.37 17.31
N VAL A 133 -21.03 -14.74 16.06
CA VAL A 133 -22.03 -15.40 15.19
C VAL A 133 -21.63 -16.85 15.00
N PRO A 134 -22.37 -17.83 15.54
CA PRO A 134 -22.11 -19.25 15.28
C PRO A 134 -22.29 -19.58 13.81
N VAL A 135 -21.37 -20.33 13.22
CA VAL A 135 -21.41 -20.72 11.80
C VAL A 135 -21.30 -22.24 11.67
N THR A 136 -22.34 -22.87 11.14
CA THR A 136 -22.36 -24.32 10.86
C THR A 136 -22.34 -24.55 9.36
N LEU A 137 -21.26 -25.19 8.88
CA LEU A 137 -21.05 -25.50 7.47
C LEU A 137 -21.52 -26.93 7.16
N PRO A 138 -22.04 -27.19 5.96
CA PRO A 138 -22.36 -28.53 5.51
C PRO A 138 -21.09 -29.32 5.16
N ASP A 139 -21.19 -30.65 5.24
CA ASP A 139 -20.10 -31.57 4.95
C ASP A 139 -19.51 -31.34 3.54
N GLY A 140 -18.21 -31.04 3.50
CA GLY A 140 -17.45 -30.82 2.26
C GLY A 140 -17.10 -29.36 1.94
N MET A 141 -17.69 -28.38 2.62
CA MET A 141 -17.23 -26.99 2.54
C MET A 141 -16.04 -26.72 3.47
N ARG A 142 -15.17 -25.79 3.05
CA ARG A 142 -14.00 -25.32 3.84
C ARG A 142 -13.98 -23.83 4.09
N GLU A 143 -14.91 -23.10 3.47
CA GLU A 143 -15.05 -21.66 3.58
C GLU A 143 -16.53 -21.31 3.36
N ALA A 144 -16.96 -20.20 3.92
CA ALA A 144 -18.31 -19.66 3.80
C ALA A 144 -18.22 -18.13 3.67
N GLU A 145 -18.82 -17.58 2.63
CA GLU A 145 -18.94 -16.14 2.45
C GLU A 145 -20.20 -15.65 3.18
N LEU A 146 -19.99 -14.67 4.06
CA LEU A 146 -21.00 -14.02 4.89
C LEU A 146 -21.06 -12.54 4.51
N GLN A 147 -22.24 -11.94 4.61
CA GLN A 147 -22.43 -10.53 4.33
C GLN A 147 -23.02 -9.85 5.57
N VAL A 148 -22.26 -8.91 6.13
CA VAL A 148 -22.59 -8.16 7.35
C VAL A 148 -23.04 -6.77 6.94
N THR A 149 -24.31 -6.45 7.16
CA THR A 149 -24.84 -5.10 7.00
C THR A 149 -25.00 -4.45 8.37
N TYR A 150 -24.58 -3.19 8.52
CA TYR A 150 -24.69 -2.44 9.77
C TYR A 150 -24.92 -0.94 9.50
N GLN A 151 -25.48 -0.25 10.49
CA GLN A 151 -25.76 1.19 10.41
C GLN A 151 -25.60 1.86 11.77
N GLY A 152 -25.04 3.07 11.77
CA GLY A 152 -24.95 3.94 12.95
C GLY A 152 -25.06 5.42 12.57
N CYS A 153 -25.11 6.28 13.59
CA CYS A 153 -25.14 7.73 13.43
C CYS A 153 -24.13 8.40 14.37
N ALA A 154 -23.86 9.69 14.14
CA ALA A 154 -23.23 10.60 15.09
C ALA A 154 -24.30 11.30 15.95
N GLU A 155 -24.00 11.56 17.22
CA GLU A 155 -24.85 12.38 18.11
C GLU A 155 -25.02 13.82 17.60
N ALA A 156 -24.06 14.30 16.80
CA ALA A 156 -24.09 15.60 16.13
C ALA A 156 -25.14 15.72 14.99
N GLY A 157 -26.19 14.87 14.98
CA GLY A 157 -27.33 14.99 14.07
C GLY A 157 -27.08 14.51 12.64
N LEU A 158 -26.16 13.56 12.43
CA LEU A 158 -25.89 12.96 11.12
C LEU A 158 -25.95 11.44 11.21
N CYS A 159 -26.77 10.81 10.37
CA CYS A 159 -26.78 9.35 10.25
C CYS A 159 -26.11 8.87 8.97
N TYR A 160 -25.27 7.85 9.07
CA TYR A 160 -24.58 7.26 7.93
C TYR A 160 -25.52 6.30 7.17
N PRO A 161 -25.37 6.14 5.85
CA PRO A 161 -26.08 5.11 5.11
C PRO A 161 -25.65 3.71 5.58
N PRO A 162 -26.49 2.67 5.44
CA PRO A 162 -26.10 1.30 5.76
C PRO A 162 -24.82 0.89 5.04
N GLN A 163 -23.87 0.33 5.79
CA GLN A 163 -22.64 -0.25 5.26
C GLN A 163 -22.81 -1.75 5.15
N THR A 164 -22.29 -2.33 4.07
CA THR A 164 -22.28 -3.78 3.85
C THR A 164 -20.84 -4.23 3.64
N ARG A 165 -20.43 -5.26 4.39
CA ARG A 165 -19.07 -5.81 4.39
C ARG A 165 -19.13 -7.32 4.21
N ASP A 166 -18.39 -7.81 3.23
CA ASP A 166 -18.25 -9.24 2.98
C ASP A 166 -17.17 -9.81 3.91
N VAL A 167 -17.45 -10.98 4.49
CA VAL A 167 -16.68 -11.62 5.55
C VAL A 167 -16.49 -13.08 5.20
N LEU A 168 -15.23 -13.51 5.08
CA LEU A 168 -14.89 -14.90 4.77
C LEU A 168 -14.67 -15.70 6.06
N TYR A 169 -15.63 -16.57 6.40
CA TYR A 169 -15.44 -17.55 7.46
C TYR A 169 -14.71 -18.78 6.93
N TYR A 170 -13.75 -19.27 7.72
CA TYR A 170 -13.08 -20.55 7.53
C TYR A 170 -12.98 -21.24 8.90
N PRO A 171 -13.32 -22.53 9.02
CA PRO A 171 -13.11 -23.28 10.24
C PRO A 171 -11.60 -23.47 10.40
N GLY A 172 -10.99 -22.64 11.24
CA GLY A 172 -9.55 -22.67 11.48
C GLY A 172 -9.13 -23.99 12.11
N ASP A 173 -8.34 -24.77 11.38
CA ASP A 173 -7.25 -25.56 11.96
C ASP A 173 -6.11 -24.57 12.24
N ASP A 174 -5.45 -24.69 13.39
CA ASP A 174 -4.72 -23.59 14.05
C ASP A 174 -3.83 -22.69 13.15
N GLY A 175 -4.25 -21.43 12.99
CA GLY A 175 -3.35 -20.30 12.70
C GLY A 175 -3.41 -19.67 11.31
N GLY A 176 -3.80 -18.38 11.29
CA GLY A 176 -3.57 -17.49 10.14
C GLY A 176 -4.74 -16.52 9.91
N SER A 177 -4.56 -15.25 10.28
CA SER A 177 -5.55 -14.19 10.06
C SER A 177 -5.67 -13.85 8.56
N GLY A 178 -6.74 -14.30 7.91
CA GLY A 178 -7.03 -14.02 6.50
C GLY A 178 -7.91 -12.80 6.32
N VAL A 179 -7.29 -11.62 6.21
CA VAL A 179 -8.02 -10.39 5.83
C VAL A 179 -8.26 -10.43 4.32
N ALA A 180 -9.51 -10.64 3.91
CA ALA A 180 -9.94 -10.56 2.51
C ALA A 180 -10.90 -9.37 2.37
N ASN A 181 -10.60 -8.47 1.43
CA ASN A 181 -11.58 -7.54 0.87
C ASN A 181 -11.16 -7.20 -0.57
N ALA A 182 -12.08 -7.25 -1.53
CA ALA A 182 -11.75 -7.10 -2.95
C ALA A 182 -12.88 -6.44 -3.76
N SER A 183 -12.50 -5.49 -4.64
CA SER A 183 -13.12 -5.08 -5.93
C SER A 183 -12.84 -3.60 -6.27
N GLN A 184 -12.76 -3.12 -7.52
CA GLN A 184 -12.40 -3.63 -8.87
C GLN A 184 -12.44 -2.39 -9.84
N PRO A 185 -12.44 -2.44 -11.20
CA PRO A 185 -11.96 -3.42 -12.21
C PRO A 185 -11.13 -2.82 -13.40
N GLN A 186 -10.73 -3.73 -14.33
CA GLN A 186 -10.44 -3.58 -15.79
C GLN A 186 -8.97 -3.31 -16.24
N GLY A 187 -8.35 -4.09 -17.15
CA GLY A 187 -8.79 -5.35 -17.78
C GLY A 187 -7.78 -6.02 -18.76
N ALA A 188 -8.04 -7.31 -19.07
CA ALA A 188 -7.52 -8.16 -20.17
C ALA A 188 -6.02 -8.56 -20.26
N GLY A 189 -5.68 -9.80 -19.83
CA GLY A 189 -4.43 -10.48 -20.22
C GLY A 189 -4.02 -11.71 -19.38
N LYS A 190 -4.62 -12.89 -19.62
CA LYS A 190 -4.42 -14.17 -18.89
C LYS A 190 -2.96 -14.51 -18.45
N LEU A 191 -2.64 -14.35 -17.16
CA LEU A 191 -2.10 -15.40 -16.27
C LEU A 191 -2.10 -14.86 -14.82
N ALA A 192 -3.06 -15.30 -13.98
CA ALA A 192 -3.29 -14.68 -12.68
C ALA A 192 -2.34 -15.22 -11.58
N ALA A 193 -1.15 -14.64 -11.48
CA ALA A 193 -0.36 -14.67 -10.24
C ALA A 193 -0.87 -13.55 -9.33
N ASN A 194 -1.40 -13.88 -8.14
CA ASN A 194 -1.91 -12.88 -7.22
C ASN A 194 -0.75 -12.05 -6.63
N THR A 195 -0.56 -10.88 -7.23
CA THR A 195 0.54 -9.94 -6.97
C THR A 195 0.11 -8.83 -5.99
N GLN A 196 -1.09 -8.93 -5.41
CA GLN A 196 -1.68 -7.89 -4.55
C GLN A 196 -1.12 -7.88 -3.12
N THR A 197 -0.38 -8.91 -2.73
CA THR A 197 0.28 -9.01 -1.41
C THR A 197 1.72 -9.46 -1.60
N ALA A 198 2.66 -8.85 -0.89
CA ALA A 198 4.08 -9.21 -0.93
C ALA A 198 4.30 -10.73 -0.65
N THR A 199 3.48 -11.30 0.23
CA THR A 199 3.44 -12.74 0.58
C THR A 199 3.04 -13.62 -0.61
N GLY A 200 2.05 -13.21 -1.40
CA GLY A 200 1.59 -13.96 -2.58
C GLY A 200 2.64 -13.98 -3.69
N LEU A 201 3.30 -12.85 -3.91
CA LEU A 201 4.42 -12.76 -4.85
C LEU A 201 5.62 -13.58 -4.38
N ALA A 202 5.93 -13.58 -3.07
CA ALA A 202 6.99 -14.42 -2.49
C ALA A 202 6.71 -15.93 -2.65
N GLY A 203 5.45 -16.37 -2.45
CA GLY A 203 5.04 -17.77 -2.68
C GLY A 203 5.16 -18.19 -4.14
N PHE A 204 4.81 -17.32 -5.08
CA PHE A 204 5.04 -17.55 -6.52
C PHE A 204 6.54 -17.63 -6.85
N LEU A 205 7.37 -16.74 -6.31
CA LEU A 205 8.82 -16.76 -6.52
C LEU A 205 9.49 -18.01 -5.92
N SER A 206 8.95 -18.56 -4.82
CA SER A 206 9.48 -19.78 -4.19
C SER A 206 9.13 -21.08 -4.92
N SER A 207 8.12 -21.08 -5.79
CA SER A 207 7.59 -22.30 -6.47
C SER A 207 7.94 -22.37 -7.96
N GLN A 208 8.50 -21.30 -8.53
CA GLN A 208 8.82 -21.18 -9.96
C GLN A 208 10.30 -21.34 -10.27
N SER A 209 10.62 -21.68 -11.52
CA SER A 209 12.00 -21.84 -11.96
C SER A 209 12.70 -20.48 -12.13
N LEU A 210 13.95 -20.38 -11.66
CA LEU A 210 14.76 -19.16 -11.74
C LEU A 210 14.85 -18.57 -13.15
N TRP A 211 14.78 -19.41 -14.18
CA TRP A 211 14.85 -18.99 -15.59
C TRP A 211 13.61 -18.21 -16.04
N MET A 212 12.42 -18.60 -15.54
CA MET A 212 11.16 -17.96 -15.88
C MET A 212 10.94 -16.69 -15.05
N ILE A 213 11.43 -16.67 -13.80
CA ILE A 213 11.56 -15.47 -12.97
C ILE A 213 12.47 -14.45 -13.67
N ALA A 214 13.66 -14.85 -14.11
CA ALA A 214 14.58 -13.97 -14.84
C ALA A 214 13.96 -13.42 -16.14
N GLY A 215 13.22 -14.26 -16.88
CA GLY A 215 12.46 -13.82 -18.06
C GLY A 215 11.41 -12.76 -17.74
N MET A 216 10.61 -12.96 -16.68
CA MET A 216 9.57 -12.02 -16.25
C MET A 216 10.14 -10.68 -15.80
N PHE A 217 11.19 -10.68 -14.96
CA PHE A 217 11.87 -9.47 -14.50
C PHE A 217 12.55 -8.72 -15.65
N PHE A 218 13.15 -9.44 -16.62
CA PHE A 218 13.71 -8.82 -17.82
C PHE A 218 12.64 -8.15 -18.69
N LEU A 219 11.51 -8.82 -18.89
CA LEU A 219 10.40 -8.31 -19.71
C LEU A 219 9.72 -7.09 -19.05
N LEU A 220 9.50 -7.13 -17.73
CA LEU A 220 9.02 -5.96 -16.96
C LEU A 220 10.03 -4.80 -16.97
N GLY A 221 11.32 -5.08 -16.80
CA GLY A 221 12.39 -4.08 -16.91
C GLY A 221 12.42 -3.41 -18.29
N LEU A 222 12.22 -4.20 -19.36
CA LEU A 222 12.09 -3.69 -20.73
C LEU A 222 10.80 -2.88 -20.90
N GLY A 223 9.67 -3.32 -20.33
CA GLY A 223 8.42 -2.57 -20.30
C GLY A 223 8.55 -1.19 -19.63
N LEU A 224 9.30 -1.11 -18.52
CA LEU A 224 9.60 0.15 -17.85
C LEU A 224 10.40 1.13 -18.74
N THR A 225 11.19 0.65 -19.71
CA THR A 225 11.90 1.55 -20.65
C THR A 225 10.97 2.28 -21.62
N PHE A 226 9.73 1.81 -21.81
CA PHE A 226 8.70 2.48 -22.62
C PHE A 226 7.88 3.51 -21.82
N THR A 227 8.19 3.73 -20.53
CA THR A 227 7.52 4.77 -19.73
C THR A 227 7.92 6.18 -20.22
N PRO A 228 7.00 7.18 -20.11
CA PRO A 228 7.26 8.54 -20.60
C PRO A 228 8.45 9.24 -19.95
N CYS A 229 8.98 8.74 -18.83
CA CYS A 229 10.15 9.28 -18.14
C CYS A 229 11.51 8.95 -18.82
N VAL A 230 11.57 7.96 -19.72
CA VAL A 230 12.83 7.59 -20.41
C VAL A 230 12.99 8.33 -21.74
N LEU A 231 11.88 8.73 -22.38
CA LEU A 231 11.86 9.52 -23.61
C LEU A 231 12.72 10.80 -23.56
N PRO A 232 12.76 11.59 -22.45
CA PRO A 232 13.61 12.77 -22.32
C PRO A 232 15.11 12.47 -22.19
N MET A 233 15.48 11.22 -21.88
CA MET A 233 16.87 10.80 -21.64
C MET A 233 17.59 10.38 -22.93
N VAL A 234 16.86 9.82 -23.90
CA VAL A 234 17.39 9.42 -25.22
C VAL A 234 18.09 10.57 -25.98
N PRO A 235 17.56 11.81 -26.02
CA PRO A 235 18.25 12.97 -26.61
C PRO A 235 19.59 13.30 -25.94
N ILE A 236 19.73 13.08 -24.63
CA ILE A 236 20.95 13.41 -23.87
C ILE A 236 22.09 12.45 -24.26
N ILE A 237 21.80 11.16 -24.38
CA ILE A 237 22.80 10.17 -24.82
C ILE A 237 23.14 10.36 -26.30
N SER A 238 22.13 10.62 -27.15
CA SER A 238 22.32 10.89 -28.58
C SER A 238 23.22 12.11 -28.83
N SER A 239 23.02 13.20 -28.09
CA SER A 239 23.85 14.41 -28.19
C SER A 239 25.28 14.21 -27.63
N MET A 240 25.47 13.41 -26.59
CA MET A 240 26.83 13.06 -26.11
C MET A 240 27.61 12.19 -27.10
N VAL A 241 26.96 11.22 -27.74
CA VAL A 241 27.61 10.31 -28.71
C VAL A 241 27.87 11.01 -30.04
N SER A 242 26.92 11.80 -30.53
CA SER A 242 27.08 12.55 -31.79
C SER A 242 27.97 13.80 -31.65
N GLY A 243 28.16 14.33 -30.44
CA GLY A 243 28.90 15.58 -30.19
C GLY A 243 30.37 15.43 -29.79
N ARG A 244 30.85 14.22 -29.44
CA ARG A 244 32.24 14.00 -29.00
C ARG A 244 33.06 13.20 -30.01
N ASN A 245 34.06 13.87 -30.58
CA ASN A 245 35.14 13.27 -31.37
C ASN A 245 36.04 12.37 -30.48
N THR A 246 35.57 11.17 -30.14
CA THR A 246 36.26 10.23 -29.25
C THR A 246 37.27 9.39 -30.03
N ARG A 247 38.55 9.45 -29.63
CA ARG A 247 39.69 8.83 -30.34
C ARG A 247 39.76 7.30 -30.23
N SER A 248 38.80 6.65 -29.54
CA SER A 248 38.75 5.21 -29.32
C SER A 248 37.36 4.77 -28.82
N THR A 249 36.81 3.71 -29.42
CA THR A 249 35.54 3.08 -29.02
C THR A 249 35.58 2.48 -27.62
N GLY A 250 36.74 1.98 -27.18
CA GLY A 250 36.91 1.38 -25.85
C GLY A 250 36.73 2.38 -24.70
N GLN A 251 37.10 3.64 -24.90
CA GLN A 251 36.91 4.67 -23.89
C GLN A 251 35.45 5.12 -23.78
N ALA A 252 34.70 5.12 -24.89
CA ALA A 252 33.25 5.33 -24.87
C ALA A 252 32.53 4.19 -24.14
N LEU A 253 32.93 2.93 -24.40
CA LEU A 253 32.37 1.75 -23.74
C LEU A 253 32.63 1.72 -22.23
N ALA A 254 33.83 2.13 -21.80
CA ALA A 254 34.18 2.24 -20.37
C ALA A 254 33.39 3.34 -19.63
N LEU A 255 33.11 4.47 -20.30
CA LEU A 255 32.25 5.52 -19.73
C LEU A 255 30.79 5.08 -19.65
N ALA A 256 30.29 4.35 -20.65
CA ALA A 256 28.94 3.81 -20.66
C ALA A 256 28.73 2.73 -19.58
N SER A 257 29.65 1.78 -19.42
CA SER A 257 29.51 0.71 -18.42
C SER A 257 29.59 1.24 -16.98
N ALA A 258 30.46 2.22 -16.71
CA ALA A 258 30.52 2.89 -15.40
C ALA A 258 29.22 3.64 -15.07
N TYR A 259 28.60 4.30 -16.05
CA TYR A 259 27.31 4.97 -15.89
C TYR A 259 26.17 3.99 -15.61
N VAL A 260 26.06 2.92 -16.41
CA VAL A 260 25.02 1.89 -16.24
C VAL A 260 25.15 1.16 -14.91
N LEU A 261 26.37 0.82 -14.47
CA LEU A 261 26.61 0.23 -13.16
C LEU A 261 26.16 1.15 -12.02
N GLY A 262 26.41 2.45 -12.12
CA GLY A 262 25.96 3.43 -11.12
C GLY A 262 24.43 3.46 -10.98
N MET A 263 23.71 3.53 -12.10
CA MET A 263 22.24 3.54 -12.12
C MET A 263 21.64 2.21 -11.64
N ALA A 264 22.25 1.07 -12.01
CA ALA A 264 21.79 -0.24 -11.55
C ALA A 264 21.91 -0.38 -10.01
N LEU A 265 23.00 0.11 -9.44
CA LEU A 265 23.28 -0.01 -8.00
C LEU A 265 22.36 0.90 -7.16
N THR A 266 22.03 2.10 -7.64
CA THR A 266 21.07 2.99 -6.96
C THR A 266 19.64 2.45 -7.00
N TYR A 267 19.16 1.94 -8.14
CA TYR A 267 17.83 1.33 -8.22
C TYR A 267 17.74 0.02 -7.42
N ALA A 268 18.79 -0.80 -7.40
CA ALA A 268 18.84 -1.99 -6.54
C ALA A 268 18.77 -1.62 -5.05
N ALA A 269 19.53 -0.60 -4.62
CA ALA A 269 19.48 -0.12 -3.24
C ALA A 269 18.09 0.41 -2.86
N ALA A 270 17.46 1.22 -3.72
CA ALA A 270 16.11 1.72 -3.51
C ALA A 270 15.09 0.57 -3.41
N GLY A 271 15.15 -0.42 -4.31
CA GLY A 271 14.28 -1.60 -4.27
C GLY A 271 14.44 -2.44 -2.99
N VAL A 272 15.67 -2.65 -2.51
CA VAL A 272 15.95 -3.35 -1.24
C VAL A 272 15.42 -2.57 -0.04
N ILE A 273 15.64 -1.25 0.00
CA ILE A 273 15.11 -0.38 1.05
C ILE A 273 13.57 -0.42 1.07
N THR A 274 12.92 -0.27 -0.08
CA THR A 274 11.45 -0.34 -0.20
C THR A 274 10.91 -1.72 0.16
N GLY A 275 11.61 -2.81 -0.17
CA GLY A 275 11.22 -4.17 0.22
C GLY A 275 11.28 -4.40 1.73
N LEU A 276 12.36 -3.97 2.38
CA LEU A 276 12.55 -4.09 3.83
C LEU A 276 11.58 -3.20 4.63
N LEU A 277 11.34 -1.97 4.18
CA LEU A 277 10.39 -1.05 4.81
C LEU A 277 8.94 -1.43 4.51
N GLY A 278 8.63 -1.90 3.30
CA GLY A 278 7.28 -2.32 2.90
C GLY A 278 6.76 -3.50 3.73
N ALA A 279 7.64 -4.47 4.03
CA ALA A 279 7.31 -5.61 4.89
C ALA A 279 7.12 -5.24 6.38
N SER A 280 7.61 -4.08 6.83
CA SER A 280 7.61 -3.69 8.25
C SER A 280 6.67 -2.52 8.60
N PHE A 281 6.31 -1.65 7.64
CA PHE A 281 5.58 -0.40 7.92
C PHE A 281 4.30 -0.17 7.10
N ASN A 282 3.84 -1.13 6.29
CA ASN A 282 2.58 -1.04 5.51
C ASN A 282 2.36 0.34 4.85
N LEU A 283 3.40 0.83 4.17
CA LEU A 283 3.49 2.19 3.62
C LEU A 283 2.38 2.53 2.62
N GLN A 284 1.73 1.52 2.04
CA GLN A 284 0.59 1.69 1.14
C GLN A 284 -0.66 2.24 1.85
N ALA A 285 -0.88 1.88 3.12
CA ALA A 285 -1.98 2.45 3.91
C ALA A 285 -1.70 3.90 4.33
N GLN A 286 -0.46 4.22 4.71
CA GLN A 286 -0.06 5.58 5.11
C GLN A 286 -0.10 6.58 3.93
N LEU A 287 0.30 6.17 2.72
CA LEU A 287 0.24 7.02 1.53
C LEU A 287 -1.17 7.19 0.95
N GLN A 288 -2.15 6.40 1.40
CA GLN A 288 -3.57 6.60 1.11
C GLN A 288 -4.27 7.52 2.12
N SER A 289 -3.58 7.98 3.18
CA SER A 289 -4.15 8.98 4.08
C SER A 289 -4.36 10.31 3.32
N PRO A 290 -5.55 10.94 3.42
CA PRO A 290 -5.89 12.14 2.64
C PRO A 290 -4.97 13.35 2.95
N TRP A 291 -4.25 13.30 4.07
CA TRP A 291 -3.30 14.32 4.50
C TRP A 291 -2.13 14.53 3.52
N VAL A 292 -1.67 13.47 2.82
CA VAL A 292 -0.52 13.58 1.91
C VAL A 292 -0.89 14.24 0.58
N LEU A 293 -2.10 13.98 0.07
CA LEU A 293 -2.65 14.62 -1.14
C LEU A 293 -3.02 16.10 -0.94
N GLY A 294 -3.04 16.60 0.31
CA GLY A 294 -3.20 18.02 0.62
C GLY A 294 -1.88 18.81 0.66
N VAL A 295 -0.72 18.15 0.55
CA VAL A 295 0.61 18.75 0.74
C VAL A 295 1.44 18.78 -0.55
N PHE A 296 0.95 18.17 -1.65
CA PHE A 296 1.65 18.05 -2.93
C PHE A 296 0.81 18.58 -4.11
#